data_AF-A0A967D7C9-F1
#
_entry.id   AF-A0A967D7C9-F1
#
_cell.length_a   1.000
_cell.length_b   1.000
_cell.length_c   1.000
_cell.angle_alpha   90.00
_cell.angle_beta   90.00
_cell.angle_gamma   90.00
#
_symmetry.space_group_name_H-M   'P 1'
#
loop_
_entity.id
_entity.type
_entity.pdbx_description
1 polymer ?
#
loop_
_entity_poly.entity_id
_entity_poly.type
_entity_poly.pdbx_seq_one_letter_code
_entity_poly.pdbx_strand_id
1 'polypeptide(L)'
;MDLSYTPEQEAFRAEVREWLAEHVPAKPLASFDTEAGFAAHREWERTLAAGNWGMVTWPEAFGGRGCDLIQWLIFEEEYYRAGA
;
A
#
# COMPACT_ATOMS: atom_id res chain seq x y z
N MET A 1 11.88 23.95 11.51
CA MET A 1 11.05 22.97 10.79
C MET A 1 11.39 21.62 11.37
N ASP A 2 10.43 20.98 12.01
CA ASP A 2 10.58 19.62 12.51
C ASP A 2 10.09 18.67 11.39
N LEU A 3 10.93 17.70 11.04
CA LEU A 3 10.69 16.73 9.98
C LEU A 3 10.62 15.30 10.54
N SER A 4 10.60 15.16 11.86
CA SER A 4 10.44 13.85 12.50
C SER A 4 8.98 13.38 12.40
N TYR A 5 8.81 12.06 12.24
CA TYR A 5 7.48 11.45 12.31
C TYR A 5 6.97 11.42 13.75
N THR A 6 5.65 11.61 13.90
CA THR A 6 4.99 11.43 15.19
C THR A 6 4.92 9.94 15.56
N PRO A 7 4.69 9.58 16.84
CA PRO A 7 4.50 8.18 17.23
C PRO A 7 3.38 7.47 16.46
N GLU A 8 2.31 8.18 16.12
CA GLU A 8 1.18 7.64 15.33
C GLU A 8 1.60 7.35 13.90
N GLN A 9 2.43 8.21 13.31
CA GLN A 9 2.98 8.03 11.97
C GLN A 9 3.97 6.87 11.92
N GLU A 10 4.82 6.69 12.93
CA GLU A 10 5.70 5.52 13.05
C GLU A 10 4.92 4.23 13.24
N ALA A 11 3.83 4.25 14.02
CA ALA A 11 2.95 3.09 14.18
C ALA A 11 2.27 2.71 12.85
N PHE A 12 1.74 3.70 12.12
CA PHE A 12 1.17 3.49 10.80
C PHE A 12 2.21 2.93 9.81
N ARG A 13 3.44 3.46 9.83
CA ARG A 13 4.55 2.95 9.02
C ARG A 13 4.85 1.48 9.30
N ALA A 14 4.85 1.09 10.58
CA ALA A 14 5.07 -0.29 10.99
C ALA A 14 3.95 -1.21 10.49
N GLU A 15 2.69 -0.77 10.62
CA GLU A 15 1.52 -1.51 10.10
C GLU A 15 1.62 -1.76 8.60
N VAL A 16 1.88 -0.71 7.80
CA VAL A 16 2.02 -0.81 6.34
C VAL A 16 3.13 -1.79 5.98
N ARG A 17 4.28 -1.66 6.64
CA ARG A 17 5.45 -2.51 6.39
C ARG A 17 5.18 -3.98 6.69
N GLU A 18 4.56 -4.28 7.83
CA GLU A 18 4.24 -5.65 8.23
C GLU A 18 3.25 -6.27 7.23
N TRP A 19 2.19 -5.53 6.90
CA TRP A 19 1.19 -6.02 5.95
C TRP A 19 1.79 -6.28 4.57
N LEU A 20 2.58 -5.35 4.03
CA LEU A 20 3.23 -5.52 2.72
C LEU A 20 4.23 -6.68 2.73
N ALA A 21 4.99 -6.87 3.81
CA ALA A 21 5.95 -7.98 3.91
C ALA A 21 5.27 -9.36 3.84
N GLU A 22 4.02 -9.46 4.30
CA GLU A 22 3.24 -10.69 4.26
C GLU A 22 2.54 -10.93 2.92
N HIS A 23 2.17 -9.86 2.19
CA HIS A 23 1.25 -9.96 1.05
C HIS A 23 1.90 -9.67 -0.31
N VAL A 24 2.97 -8.87 -0.36
CA VAL A 24 3.60 -8.49 -1.64
C VAL A 24 4.20 -9.75 -2.29
N PRO A 25 3.95 -9.97 -3.60
CA PRO A 25 4.51 -11.09 -4.32
C PRO A 25 6.05 -11.12 -4.24
N ALA A 26 6.62 -12.26 -3.86
CA ALA A 26 8.08 -12.42 -3.75
C ALA A 26 8.86 -12.24 -5.07
N LYS A 27 8.15 -12.25 -6.21
CA LYS A 27 8.70 -11.94 -7.53
C LYS A 27 7.92 -10.79 -8.13
N PRO A 28 8.59 -9.85 -8.83
CA PRO A 28 7.91 -8.78 -9.54
C PRO A 28 6.84 -9.34 -10.48
N LEU A 29 5.70 -8.65 -10.52
CA LEU A 29 4.62 -8.98 -11.44
C LEU A 29 5.11 -8.84 -12.89
N ALA A 30 4.65 -9.75 -13.75
CA ALA A 30 4.92 -9.68 -15.18
C ALA A 30 4.21 -8.45 -15.79
N SER A 31 4.71 -7.96 -16.94
CA SER A 31 4.13 -6.79 -17.60
C SER A 31 2.60 -6.91 -17.75
N PHE A 32 1.91 -5.84 -17.38
CA PHE A 32 0.47 -5.67 -17.50
C PHE A 32 -0.04 -5.78 -18.95
N ASP A 33 0.83 -5.62 -19.95
CA ASP A 33 0.49 -5.73 -21.37
C ASP A 33 0.29 -7.19 -21.84
N THR A 34 0.55 -8.16 -20.97
CA THR A 34 0.28 -9.58 -21.23
C THR A 34 -0.98 -10.02 -20.49
N GLU A 35 -1.73 -10.99 -21.05
CA GLU A 35 -2.92 -11.53 -20.39
C GLU A 35 -2.61 -12.07 -18.98
N ALA A 36 -1.50 -12.79 -18.85
CA ALA A 36 -1.05 -13.34 -17.57
C ALA A 36 -0.64 -12.25 -16.58
N GLY A 37 0.10 -11.23 -17.01
CA GLY A 37 0.49 -10.10 -16.16
C GLY A 37 -0.70 -9.26 -15.73
N PHE A 38 -1.63 -8.95 -16.66
CA PHE A 38 -2.89 -8.28 -16.35
C PHE A 38 -3.70 -9.04 -15.29
N ALA A 39 -3.80 -10.37 -15.42
CA ALA A 39 -4.47 -11.20 -14.42
C ALA A 39 -3.77 -11.15 -13.06
N ALA A 40 -2.43 -11.17 -13.03
CA ALA A 40 -1.65 -11.09 -11.81
C ALA A 40 -1.78 -9.73 -11.11
N HIS A 41 -1.74 -8.63 -11.86
CA HIS A 41 -1.98 -7.29 -11.31
C HIS A 41 -3.40 -7.14 -10.75
N ARG A 42 -4.44 -7.67 -11.42
CA ARG A 42 -5.80 -7.67 -10.85
C ARG A 42 -5.89 -8.47 -9.56
N GLU A 43 -5.16 -9.57 -9.45
CA GLU A 43 -5.11 -10.32 -8.19
C GLU A 43 -4.43 -9.52 -7.09
N TRP A 44 -3.35 -8.81 -7.43
CA TRP A 44 -2.70 -7.92 -6.49
C TRP A 44 -3.61 -6.78 -6.00
N GLU A 45 -4.35 -6.14 -6.90
CA GLU A 45 -5.37 -5.14 -6.53
C GLU A 45 -6.46 -5.73 -5.62
N ARG A 46 -6.85 -6.99 -5.80
CA ARG A 46 -7.79 -7.68 -4.90
C ARG A 46 -7.20 -7.90 -3.52
N THR A 47 -5.92 -8.28 -3.44
CA THR A 47 -5.21 -8.42 -2.17
C THR A 47 -5.10 -7.09 -1.43
N LEU A 48 -4.74 -6.00 -2.14
CA LEU A 48 -4.75 -4.64 -1.58
C LEU A 48 -6.13 -4.24 -1.07
N ALA A 49 -7.19 -4.48 -1.85
CA ALA A 49 -8.55 -4.19 -1.44
C ALA A 49 -8.98 -4.97 -0.19
N ALA A 50 -8.55 -6.23 -0.05
CA ALA A 50 -8.85 -7.05 1.13
C ALA A 50 -8.20 -6.50 2.42
N GLY A 51 -7.05 -5.85 2.31
CA GLY A 51 -6.39 -5.13 3.43
C GLY A 51 -6.80 -3.65 3.57
N ASN A 52 -7.74 -3.17 2.75
CA ASN A 52 -8.11 -1.76 2.64
C ASN A 52 -6.94 -0.83 2.22
N TRP A 53 -5.98 -1.34 1.45
CA TRP A 53 -4.80 -0.59 0.98
C TRP A 53 -4.90 -0.06 -0.45
N GLY A 54 -5.95 -0.43 -1.20
CA GLY A 54 -6.10 -0.03 -2.60
C GLY A 54 -6.43 1.46 -2.81
N MET A 55 -7.04 2.14 -1.83
CA MET A 55 -7.42 3.56 -1.90
C MET A 55 -7.25 4.27 -0.55
N VAL A 56 -6.00 4.34 -0.07
CA VAL A 56 -5.69 4.81 1.30
C VAL A 56 -6.15 6.25 1.60
N THR A 57 -6.17 7.14 0.61
CA THR A 57 -6.54 8.56 0.78
C THR A 57 -8.05 8.82 0.71
N TRP A 58 -8.84 7.86 0.24
CA TRP A 58 -10.29 8.06 0.16
C TRP A 58 -10.90 8.10 1.55
N PRO A 59 -11.91 8.96 1.80
CA PRO A 59 -12.66 8.94 3.05
C PRO A 59 -13.22 7.54 3.36
N GLU A 60 -13.27 7.19 4.65
CA GLU A 60 -13.82 5.91 5.12
C GLU A 60 -15.27 5.67 4.64
N ALA A 61 -16.06 6.74 4.48
CA ALA A 61 -17.43 6.68 3.97
C ALA A 61 -17.52 6.10 2.54
N PHE A 62 -16.42 6.11 1.78
CA PHE A 62 -16.30 5.51 0.45
C PHE A 62 -15.45 4.23 0.45
N GLY A 63 -15.14 3.69 1.63
CA GLY A 63 -14.38 2.47 1.79
C GLY A 63 -12.86 2.63 1.66
N GLY A 64 -12.33 3.84 1.86
CA GLY A 64 -10.87 4.07 2.00
C GLY A 64 -10.42 4.10 3.46
N ARG A 65 -9.19 4.60 3.70
CA ARG A 65 -8.61 4.73 5.05
C ARG A 65 -8.54 6.17 5.57
N GLY A 66 -8.96 7.15 4.77
CA GLY A 66 -8.94 8.56 5.14
C GLY A 66 -7.54 9.10 5.44
N CYS A 67 -6.48 8.49 4.89
CA CYS A 67 -5.11 8.88 5.15
C CYS A 67 -4.86 10.34 4.76
N ASP A 68 -4.20 11.08 5.65
CA ASP A 68 -3.70 12.40 5.35
C ASP A 68 -2.47 12.35 4.42
N LEU A 69 -1.92 13.52 4.07
CA LEU A 69 -0.79 13.61 3.14
C LEU A 69 0.47 12.92 3.64
N ILE A 70 0.74 12.95 4.96
CA ILE A 70 1.95 12.33 5.52
C ILE A 70 1.78 10.82 5.60
N GLN A 71 0.60 10.35 5.99
CA GLN A 71 0.28 8.92 5.98
C GLN A 71 0.31 8.35 4.56
N TRP A 72 -0.23 9.07 3.58
CA TRP A 72 -0.10 8.67 2.17
C TRP A 72 1.37 8.56 1.74
N LEU A 73 2.20 9.55 2.08
CA LEU A 73 3.63 9.50 1.76
C LEU A 73 4.33 8.30 2.42
N ILE A 74 4.04 8.02 3.70
CA ILE A 74 4.56 6.84 4.41
C ILE A 74 4.14 5.55 3.69
N PHE A 75 2.89 5.46 3.25
CA PHE A 75 2.41 4.30 2.50
C PHE A 75 3.19 4.12 1.19
N GLU A 76 3.35 5.17 0.38
CA GLU A 76 4.12 5.12 -0.87
C GLU A 76 5.59 4.72 -0.64
N GLU A 77 6.23 5.23 0.43
CA GLU A 77 7.60 4.86 0.80
C GLU A 77 7.74 3.37 1.11
N GLU A 78 6.83 2.82 1.92
CA GLU A 78 6.87 1.40 2.28
C GLU A 78 6.42 0.50 1.13
N TYR A 79 5.48 0.95 0.30
CA TYR A 79 5.03 0.26 -0.91
C TYR A 79 6.19 0.10 -1.91
N TYR A 80 6.89 1.20 -2.19
CA TYR A 80 8.10 1.18 -3.03
C TYR A 80 9.20 0.30 -2.42
N ARG A 81 9.43 0.42 -1.11
CA ARG A 81 10.44 -0.38 -0.39
C ARG A 81 10.15 -1.88 -0.45
N ALA A 82 8.89 -2.28 -0.44
CA ALA A 82 8.47 -3.67 -0.55
C ALA A 82 8.62 -4.24 -1.98
N GLY A 83 8.83 -3.38 -2.99
CA GLY A 83 8.92 -3.79 -4.40
C GLY A 83 7.57 -4.17 -5.00
N ALA A 84 6.49 -3.58 -4.46
CA ALA A 84 5.12 -3.78 -4.91
C ALA A 84 4.76 -2.92 -6.14
#